data_AF-A0A1Q8QDQ7-F1
#
_entry.id   AF-A0A1Q8QDQ7-F1
#
_cell.length_a   1.000
_cell.length_b   1.000
_cell.length_c   1.000
_cell.angle_alpha   90.00
_cell.angle_beta   90.00
_cell.angle_gamma   90.00
#
_symmetry.space_group_name_H-M   'P 1'
#
loop_
_entity.id
_entity.type
_entity.pdbx_description
1 polymer ?
#
loop_
_entity_poly.entity_id
_entity_poly.type
_entity_poly.pdbx_seq_one_letter_code
_entity_poly.pdbx_strand_id
1 'polypeptide(L)'
;MKGLDEYFLKTGFYDLLPQATQLAEELGYDQSEMMEAICKVSDKYYQYPPTRNRTAWFKRVFMEKLAEARADILAFRLKDAKG
;
A
#
# COMPACT_ATOMS: atom_id res chain seq x y z
N MET A 1 8.95 -5.52 -15.48
CA MET A 1 8.57 -5.10 -14.12
C MET A 1 7.36 -4.21 -14.24
N LYS A 2 6.30 -4.48 -13.47
CA LYS A 2 5.13 -3.60 -13.39
C LYS A 2 5.48 -2.44 -12.49
N GLY A 3 5.28 -1.20 -12.95
CA GLY A 3 5.56 0.00 -12.15
C GLY A 3 4.50 0.22 -11.07
N LEU A 4 4.82 1.06 -10.09
CA LEU A 4 3.92 1.44 -9.00
C LEU A 4 2.58 2.00 -9.52
N ASP A 5 2.64 2.73 -10.63
CA ASP A 5 1.51 3.27 -11.39
C ASP A 5 0.51 2.18 -11.84
N GLU A 6 0.99 1.04 -12.32
CA GLU A 6 0.13 -0.06 -12.76
C GLU A 6 -0.66 -0.70 -11.60
N TYR A 7 -0.04 -0.80 -10.41
CA TYR A 7 -0.72 -1.30 -9.21
C TYR A 7 -1.83 -0.35 -8.76
N PHE A 8 -1.53 0.95 -8.73
CA PHE A 8 -2.52 1.98 -8.39
C PHE A 8 -3.66 2.06 -9.43
N LEU A 9 -3.34 1.86 -10.70
CA LEU A 9 -4.34 1.78 -11.78
C LEU A 9 -5.28 0.59 -11.58
N LYS A 10 -4.75 -0.60 -11.31
CA LYS A 10 -5.55 -1.83 -11.17
C LYS A 10 -6.43 -1.88 -9.93
N THR A 11 -5.99 -1.23 -8.86
CA THR A 11 -6.71 -1.16 -7.59
C THR A 11 -7.75 -0.04 -7.56
N GLY A 12 -7.80 0.81 -8.60
CA GLY A 12 -8.75 1.92 -8.68
C GLY A 12 -8.40 3.09 -7.75
N PHE A 13 -7.12 3.25 -7.41
CA PHE A 13 -6.61 4.33 -6.53
C PHE A 13 -5.59 5.24 -7.23
N TYR A 14 -5.49 5.18 -8.56
CA TYR A 14 -4.55 5.99 -9.35
C TYR A 14 -4.64 7.49 -9.07
N ASP A 15 -5.83 8.00 -8.79
CA ASP A 15 -6.06 9.40 -8.40
C ASP A 15 -5.37 9.79 -7.09
N LEU A 16 -5.04 8.81 -6.22
CA LEU A 16 -4.37 9.02 -4.94
C LEU A 16 -2.87 8.68 -4.98
N LEU A 17 -2.33 8.28 -6.13
CA LEU A 17 -0.90 7.95 -6.28
C LEU A 17 0.04 9.09 -5.85
N PRO A 18 -0.20 10.37 -6.21
CA PRO A 18 0.66 11.47 -5.75
C PRO A 18 0.69 11.60 -4.22
N GLN A 19 -0.47 11.51 -3.57
CA GLN A 19 -0.57 11.58 -2.11
C GLN A 19 0.08 10.36 -1.43
N ALA A 20 -0.10 9.17 -2.00
CA ALA A 20 0.50 7.95 -1.50
C ALA A 20 2.04 8.01 -1.57
N THR A 21 2.57 8.54 -2.68
CA THR A 21 4.01 8.72 -2.90
C THR A 21 4.61 9.69 -1.88
N GLN A 22 4.00 10.87 -1.71
CA GLN A 22 4.43 11.83 -0.71
C GLN A 22 4.44 11.22 0.71
N LEU A 23 3.36 10.51 1.07
CA LEU A 23 3.24 9.91 2.40
C LEU A 23 4.28 8.80 2.64
N ALA A 24 4.55 7.98 1.62
CA ALA A 24 5.56 6.94 1.69
C ALA A 24 6.96 7.54 1.86
N GLU A 25 7.29 8.58 1.09
CA GLU A 25 8.57 9.31 1.21
C GLU A 25 8.76 9.93 2.60
N GLU A 26 7.75 10.63 3.12
CA GLU A 26 7.77 11.26 4.46
C GLU A 26 8.00 10.24 5.58
N LEU A 27 7.49 9.02 5.41
CA LEU A 27 7.58 7.94 6.41
C LEU A 27 8.70 6.92 6.12
N GLY A 28 9.46 7.13 5.04
CA GLY A 28 10.58 6.29 4.64
C GLY A 28 10.18 4.89 4.18
N TYR A 29 9.06 4.75 3.48
CA TYR A 29 8.66 3.50 2.80
C TYR A 29 9.13 3.47 1.35
N ASP A 30 9.49 2.27 0.87
CA ASP A 30 9.93 2.03 -0.50
C ASP A 30 8.77 1.64 -1.44
N GLN A 31 9.05 1.60 -2.74
CA GLN A 31 8.04 1.25 -3.74
C GLN A 31 7.49 -0.19 -3.59
N SER A 32 8.30 -1.15 -3.12
CA SER A 32 7.84 -2.52 -2.90
C SER A 32 6.81 -2.58 -1.77
N GLU A 33 7.07 -1.85 -0.68
CA GLU A 33 6.13 -1.68 0.42
C GLU A 33 4.83 -1.01 -0.04
N MET A 34 4.92 0.02 -0.90
CA MET A 34 3.74 0.68 -1.47
C MET A 34 2.91 -0.23 -2.39
N MET A 35 3.56 -1.04 -3.23
CA MET A 35 2.88 -1.99 -4.13
C MET A 35 2.09 -3.04 -3.35
N GLU A 36 2.67 -3.58 -2.28
CA GLU A 36 1.97 -4.54 -1.43
C GLU A 36 0.85 -3.86 -0.62
N ALA A 37 1.14 -2.66 -0.08
CA ALA A 37 0.15 -1.90 0.67
C ALA A 37 -1.09 -1.58 -0.17
N ILE A 38 -0.93 -1.17 -1.43
CA ILE A 38 -2.08 -0.79 -2.28
C ILE A 38 -2.95 -1.99 -2.65
N CYS A 39 -2.37 -3.18 -2.82
CA CYS A 39 -3.14 -4.42 -2.97
C CYS A 39 -3.99 -4.68 -1.70
N LYS A 40 -3.40 -4.60 -0.51
CA LYS A 40 -4.12 -4.77 0.76
C LYS A 40 -5.18 -3.70 1.00
N VAL A 41 -4.95 -2.45 0.55
CA VAL A 41 -5.97 -1.39 0.58
C VAL A 41 -7.15 -1.76 -0.30
N SER A 42 -6.88 -2.28 -1.51
CA SER A 42 -7.91 -2.75 -2.44
C SER A 42 -8.75 -3.86 -1.83
N ASP A 43 -8.13 -4.86 -1.20
CA ASP A 43 -8.85 -5.94 -0.51
C ASP A 43 -9.78 -5.39 0.57
N LYS A 44 -9.27 -4.47 1.40
CA LYS A 44 -10.06 -3.82 2.46
C LYS A 44 -11.18 -2.95 1.89
N TYR A 45 -10.98 -2.32 0.74
CA TYR A 45 -12.01 -1.53 0.05
C TYR A 45 -13.16 -2.41 -0.44
N TYR A 46 -12.86 -3.57 -1.02
CA TYR A 46 -13.89 -4.52 -1.47
C TYR A 46 -14.67 -5.13 -0.31
N GLN A 47 -14.02 -5.36 0.83
CA GLN A 47 -14.69 -5.89 2.02
C GLN A 47 -15.49 -4.83 2.79
N TYR A 48 -14.92 -3.62 2.93
CA TYR A 48 -15.44 -2.53 3.76
C TYR A 48 -15.26 -1.16 3.08
N PRO A 49 -16.05 -0.84 2.05
CA PRO A 49 -15.91 0.41 1.32
C PRO A 49 -16.24 1.63 2.22
N PRO A 50 -15.56 2.78 2.03
CA PRO A 50 -15.86 4.00 2.78
C PRO A 50 -17.24 4.55 2.44
N THR A 51 -17.95 5.04 3.45
CA THR A 51 -19.33 5.59 3.29
C THR A 51 -19.38 7.10 3.10
N ARG A 52 -18.28 7.82 3.30
CA ARG A 52 -18.24 9.30 3.22
C ARG A 52 -16.99 9.83 2.52
N ASN A 53 -15.83 9.71 3.16
CA ASN A 53 -14.60 10.34 2.67
C ASN A 53 -13.58 9.28 2.24
N ARG A 54 -13.56 8.98 0.93
CA ARG A 54 -12.65 7.99 0.34
C ARG A 54 -11.18 8.35 0.56
N THR A 55 -10.80 9.62 0.43
CA THR A 55 -9.41 10.08 0.60
C THR A 55 -8.94 9.94 2.06
N ALA A 56 -9.74 10.37 3.03
CA ALA A 56 -9.39 10.24 4.44
C ALA A 56 -9.34 8.78 4.88
N TRP A 57 -10.29 7.97 4.39
CA TRP A 57 -10.27 6.52 4.60
C TRP A 57 -9.02 5.88 4.00
N PHE A 58 -8.70 6.24 2.75
CA PHE A 58 -7.52 5.76 2.04
C PHE A 58 -6.26 6.08 2.81
N LYS A 59 -6.03 7.35 3.18
CA LYS A 59 -4.83 7.76 3.91
C LYS A 59 -4.62 6.92 5.18
N ARG A 60 -5.68 6.76 5.98
CA ARG A 60 -5.64 5.95 7.21
C ARG A 60 -5.29 4.49 6.92
N VAL A 61 -5.99 3.87 5.96
CA VAL A 61 -5.81 2.46 5.62
C VAL A 61 -4.44 2.22 4.96
N PHE A 62 -4.01 3.12 4.08
CA PHE A 62 -2.72 3.01 3.39
C PHE A 62 -1.56 3.06 4.38
N MET A 63 -1.58 3.94 5.40
CA MET A 63 -0.57 3.93 6.47
C MET A 63 -0.54 2.62 7.27
N GLU A 64 -1.71 2.08 7.61
CA GLU A 64 -1.82 0.75 8.26
C GLU A 64 -1.19 -0.34 7.38
N LYS A 65 -1.50 -0.33 6.07
CA LYS A 65 -1.03 -1.35 5.13
C LYS A 65 0.43 -1.21 4.74
N LEU A 66 1.00 -0.01 4.78
CA LEU A 66 2.44 0.20 4.64
C LEU A 66 3.22 -0.46 5.79
N ALA A 67 2.76 -0.30 7.02
CA ALA A 67 3.38 -0.96 8.18
C ALA A 67 3.28 -2.49 8.10
N GLU A 68 2.12 -3.02 7.71
CA GLU A 68 1.94 -4.46 7.47
C GLU A 68 2.84 -4.97 6.34
N ALA A 69 2.89 -4.28 5.20
CA ALA A 69 3.72 -4.65 4.07
C ALA A 69 5.21 -4.73 4.43
N ARG A 70 5.72 -3.73 5.18
CA ARG A 70 7.08 -3.76 5.72
C ARG A 70 7.34 -5.00 6.56
N ALA A 71 6.43 -5.28 7.50
CA ALA A 71 6.56 -6.43 8.38
C ALA A 71 6.59 -7.75 7.59
N ASP A 72 5.71 -7.90 6.60
CA ASP A 72 5.64 -9.08 5.73
C ASP A 72 6.91 -9.26 4.90
N ILE A 73 7.41 -8.18 4.29
CA ILE A 73 8.64 -8.20 3.48
C ILE A 73 9.85 -8.56 4.35
N LEU A 74 9.98 -7.98 5.55
CA LEU A 74 11.05 -8.31 6.48
C LEU A 74 10.95 -9.77 6.93
N ALA A 75 9.75 -10.26 7.25
CA ALA A 75 9.53 -11.65 7.65
C ALA A 75 9.89 -12.63 6.51
N PHE A 76 9.54 -12.30 5.27
CA PHE A 76 9.90 -13.08 4.09
C PHE A 76 11.42 -13.16 3.91
N ARG A 77 12.11 -12.00 3.93
CA ARG A 77 13.58 -11.94 3.83
C ARG A 77 14.29 -12.72 4.94
N LEU A 78 13.77 -12.70 6.16
CA LEU A 78 14.32 -13.47 7.28
C LEU A 78 14.12 -14.98 7.14
N LYS A 79 13.06 -15.42 6.48
CA LYS A 79 12.84 -16.85 6.17
C LYS A 79 13.81 -17.30 5.08
N ASP A 80 13.98 -16.51 4.04
CA ASP A 80 14.93 -16.82 2.95
C ASP A 80 16.38 -16.90 3.44
N ALA A 81 16.78 -16.04 4.37
CA ALA A 81 18.15 -16.04 4.93
C ALA A 81 18.44 -17.24 5.84
N LYS A 82 17.43 -18.04 6.21
CA LYS A 82 17.56 -19.21 7.09
C LYS A 82 17.42 -20.55 6.35
N GLY A 83 17.11 -20.52 5.05
CA GLY A 83 17.06 -21.70 4.17
C GLY A 83 18.38 -21.93 3.46
#